data_AF-A0A7W2M8Z2-F1
#
_entry.id   AF-A0A7W2M8Z2-F1
#
_cell.length_a   1.000
_cell.length_b   1.000
_cell.length_c   1.000
_cell.angle_alpha   90.00
_cell.angle_beta   90.00
_cell.angle_gamma   90.00
#
_symmetry.space_group_name_H-M   'P 1'
#
loop_
_entity.id
_entity.type
_entity.pdbx_description
1 polymer ?
#
loop_
_entity_poly.entity_id
_entity_poly.type
_entity_poly.pdbx_seq_one_letter_code
_entity_poly.pdbx_strand_id
1 'polypeptide(L)'
;MFAITYLLLKKDKLLDLSKNGTNQTVNPAKPISDWHKSNRKKWHSLNRYHWHRPTEITGTNRTGISTPYLDFTLNILIKNSAKHIPITIITSLEGDNLFQRGYQLNALKEAINNGIIVKNLIGLHAKILVIDSKYISLGSQNFTNRGRKNKEAGMISEVSFYDSKIISSLKNWEGESKSVSIELLEELILFLNKNEEPISKIKKKFDRKIEKIISAHNQRELEKQIANSSYFNSTYRFAQGEVILTRTVPPPNYDYYSFFAQEHNNLCQWIKTRNKGQEEQIELEDYKYYPAINVNTMQMTYLRIHTSRITFMKSKFEMNEWSGYEINKKKYKLDFSFLKSSTKNSNIKVTLSKESIGKGSLYYLFDGSVFSLIKTKYSNDSIKKTIEKELISRKKRHNKFLKFLIEPAKFTTQWDQPKEIEKFLPEYSYRVGILEYKDLPILIFNKR
;
A
#
# COMPACT_ATOMS: atom_id res chain seq x y z
N MET A 1 -25.74 4.83 -5.13
CA MET A 1 -26.40 5.72 -6.11
C MET A 1 -26.53 7.09 -5.44
N PHE A 2 -25.57 7.99 -5.63
CA PHE A 2 -25.57 9.33 -5.03
C PHE A 2 -25.76 10.35 -6.14
N ALA A 3 -26.91 11.03 -6.14
CA ALA A 3 -27.14 12.22 -6.94
C ALA A 3 -26.60 13.43 -6.18
N ILE A 4 -25.71 14.20 -6.80
CA ILE A 4 -25.19 15.46 -6.27
C ILE A 4 -25.98 16.58 -6.96
N THR A 5 -26.78 17.32 -6.19
CA THR A 5 -27.42 18.55 -6.65
C THR A 5 -26.54 19.74 -6.27
N TYR A 6 -26.10 20.49 -7.28
CA TYR A 6 -25.30 21.71 -7.16
C TYR A 6 -26.20 22.89 -6.73
N LEU A 7 -25.77 23.68 -5.74
CA LEU A 7 -26.38 24.97 -5.40
C LEU A 7 -25.33 26.08 -5.54
N LEU A 8 -25.52 26.91 -6.56
CA LEU A 8 -24.77 28.13 -6.84
C LEU A 8 -25.25 29.25 -5.90
N LEU A 9 -24.35 29.83 -5.11
CA LEU A 9 -24.60 31.09 -4.39
C LEU A 9 -23.91 32.23 -5.13
N LYS A 10 -24.73 33.13 -5.69
CA LYS A 10 -24.36 34.47 -6.15
C LYS A 10 -23.85 35.29 -4.96
N LYS A 11 -22.64 35.83 -5.09
CA LYS A 11 -22.13 36.95 -4.29
C LYS A 11 -22.62 38.23 -4.94
N ASP A 12 -23.23 39.14 -4.18
CA ASP A 12 -23.12 40.56 -4.47
C ASP A 12 -23.49 41.45 -3.26
N LYS A 13 -22.76 42.58 -3.20
CA LYS A 13 -22.93 43.81 -2.41
C LYS A 13 -22.40 43.87 -0.97
N LEU A 14 -21.15 44.36 -0.91
CA LEU A 14 -20.64 45.29 0.10
C LEU A 14 -21.41 46.62 0.05
N LEU A 15 -21.70 47.20 1.20
CA LEU A 15 -21.96 48.63 1.36
C LEU A 15 -21.40 49.11 2.71
N ASP A 16 -20.45 50.03 2.60
CA ASP A 16 -19.88 50.88 3.65
C ASP A 16 -20.93 51.81 4.23
N LEU A 17 -20.93 52.02 5.55
CA LEU A 17 -21.30 53.30 6.16
C LEU A 17 -20.50 53.52 7.45
N SER A 18 -19.88 54.70 7.51
CA SER A 18 -19.00 55.22 8.55
C SER A 18 -19.71 56.16 9.54
N LYS A 19 -19.09 56.37 10.71
CA LYS A 19 -19.20 57.51 11.68
C LYS A 19 -20.42 57.45 12.64
N ASN A 20 -20.37 57.80 13.93
CA ASN A 20 -19.45 58.50 14.84
C ASN A 20 -19.83 58.16 16.31
N GLY A 21 -18.93 58.36 17.29
CA GLY A 21 -19.34 58.56 18.70
C GLY A 21 -18.34 58.07 19.76
N THR A 22 -17.63 59.00 20.37
CA THR A 22 -16.67 58.88 21.48
C THR A 22 -17.34 58.58 22.83
N ASN A 23 -16.80 57.64 23.64
CA ASN A 23 -16.10 57.93 24.91
C ASN A 23 -15.89 56.71 25.84
N GLN A 24 -14.76 56.80 26.55
CA GLN A 24 -14.37 56.18 27.81
C GLN A 24 -13.87 54.72 27.84
N THR A 25 -12.63 54.67 28.34
CA THR A 25 -11.73 53.56 28.59
C THR A 25 -12.21 52.66 29.72
N VAL A 26 -12.49 51.41 29.38
CA VAL A 26 -12.28 50.25 30.26
C VAL A 26 -11.50 49.24 29.44
N ASN A 27 -10.37 48.77 29.98
CA ASN A 27 -9.49 47.81 29.32
C ASN A 27 -10.29 46.51 29.03
N PRO A 28 -10.67 46.21 27.77
CA PRO A 28 -11.38 44.98 27.50
C PRO A 28 -10.35 43.87 27.41
N ALA A 29 -10.58 42.79 28.14
CA ALA A 29 -9.94 41.52 27.84
C ALA A 29 -9.99 41.29 26.33
N LYS A 30 -8.86 40.94 25.72
CA LYS A 30 -8.73 40.73 24.27
C LYS A 30 -9.92 39.93 23.74
N PRO A 31 -10.60 40.37 22.68
CA PRO A 31 -11.72 39.63 22.12
C PRO A 31 -11.23 38.25 21.63
N ILE A 32 -12.03 37.22 21.89
CA ILE A 32 -11.83 35.82 21.45
C ILE A 32 -11.46 35.72 19.94
N SER A 33 -11.82 36.72 19.13
CA SER A 33 -11.45 36.82 17.72
C SER A 33 -9.94 36.87 17.45
N ASP A 34 -9.11 37.34 18.40
CA ASP A 34 -7.66 37.44 18.20
C ASP A 34 -6.91 36.14 18.53
N TRP A 35 -7.53 35.22 19.30
CA TRP A 35 -7.00 33.87 19.51
C TRP A 35 -7.10 33.00 18.23
N HIS A 36 -8.12 33.26 17.39
CA HIS A 36 -8.30 32.55 16.12
C HIS A 36 -7.33 32.98 15.02
N LYS A 37 -6.75 34.19 15.08
CA LYS A 37 -5.86 34.70 14.02
C LYS A 37 -4.47 34.06 14.04
N SER A 38 -3.89 33.78 15.20
CA SER A 38 -2.55 33.18 15.31
C SER A 38 -2.50 31.71 14.88
N ASN A 39 -3.65 31.03 14.87
CA ASN A 39 -3.75 29.65 14.42
C ASN A 39 -4.04 29.50 12.92
N ARG A 40 -4.60 30.51 12.23
CA ARG A 40 -5.01 30.44 10.79
C ARG A 40 -3.93 29.91 9.83
N LYS A 41 -2.64 30.23 10.04
CA LYS A 41 -1.54 29.76 9.17
C LYS A 41 -1.19 28.26 9.35
N LYS A 42 -1.68 27.59 10.39
CA LYS A 42 -1.46 26.14 10.61
C LYS A 42 -2.56 25.24 10.02
N TRP A 43 -3.72 25.79 9.62
CA TRP A 43 -4.88 24.99 9.22
C TRP A 43 -4.87 24.54 7.75
N HIS A 44 -4.15 25.25 6.87
CA HIS A 44 -4.17 24.95 5.43
C HIS A 44 -3.38 23.70 5.01
N SER A 45 -2.70 22.99 5.92
CA SER A 45 -2.02 21.72 5.63
C SER A 45 -2.64 20.48 6.30
N LEU A 46 -3.87 20.56 6.83
CA LEU A 46 -4.42 19.57 7.76
C LEU A 46 -5.71 18.87 7.29
N ASN A 47 -5.71 18.27 6.09
CA ASN A 47 -6.71 17.24 5.73
C ASN A 47 -6.37 15.84 6.31
N ARG A 48 -5.59 15.76 7.40
CA ARG A 48 -5.11 14.49 7.97
C ARG A 48 -5.20 14.36 9.50
N TYR A 49 -5.73 15.35 10.24
CA TYR A 49 -5.49 15.43 11.69
C TYR A 49 -6.69 15.83 12.55
N HIS A 50 -7.93 15.44 12.21
CA HIS A 50 -9.13 15.97 12.87
C HIS A 50 -9.26 15.67 14.38
N TRP A 51 -8.70 14.56 14.89
CA TRP A 51 -8.72 14.20 16.33
C TRP A 51 -7.35 13.75 16.89
N HIS A 52 -6.26 14.14 16.24
CA HIS A 52 -4.94 13.54 16.47
C HIS A 52 -4.12 14.16 17.59
N ARG A 53 -4.41 15.41 17.92
CA ARG A 53 -3.90 16.02 19.15
C ARG A 53 -4.98 15.83 20.21
N PRO A 54 -4.61 15.68 21.49
CA PRO A 54 -5.54 15.91 22.57
C PRO A 54 -5.90 17.40 22.54
N THR A 55 -6.70 17.81 21.56
CA THR A 55 -7.46 19.04 21.62
C THR A 55 -8.50 18.77 22.67
N GLU A 56 -8.28 19.35 23.84
CA GLU A 56 -9.22 19.33 24.94
C GLU A 56 -10.60 19.73 24.41
N ILE A 57 -11.61 18.90 24.70
CA ILE A 57 -12.99 19.33 24.52
C ILE A 57 -13.23 20.42 25.55
N THR A 58 -13.24 21.67 25.09
CA THR A 58 -13.31 22.89 25.92
C THR A 58 -14.72 23.49 25.95
N GLY A 59 -15.76 22.65 25.81
CA GLY A 59 -17.14 23.11 25.91
C GLY A 59 -17.44 23.75 27.26
N THR A 60 -18.44 24.62 27.34
CA THR A 60 -18.87 25.22 28.62
C THR A 60 -20.16 24.60 29.15
N ASN A 61 -20.94 23.93 28.29
CA ASN A 61 -22.32 23.54 28.59
C ASN A 61 -22.56 22.05 28.47
N ARG A 62 -22.32 21.44 27.30
CA ARG A 62 -22.70 20.03 27.06
C ARG A 62 -21.96 19.46 25.86
N THR A 63 -21.51 18.21 25.97
CA THR A 63 -20.91 17.47 24.84
C THR A 63 -21.72 16.24 24.49
N GLY A 64 -22.04 16.08 23.19
CA GLY A 64 -22.73 14.91 22.64
C GLY A 64 -21.84 14.17 21.64
N ILE A 65 -21.78 12.84 21.74
CA ILE A 65 -20.96 12.00 20.88
C ILE A 65 -21.86 10.92 20.30
N SER A 66 -21.90 10.80 18.98
CA SER A 66 -22.64 9.74 18.29
C SER A 66 -21.68 8.94 17.44
N THR A 67 -21.49 7.66 17.75
CA THR A 67 -20.56 6.78 17.02
C THR A 67 -20.92 5.31 17.16
N PRO A 68 -20.94 4.49 16.07
CA PRO A 68 -21.13 3.04 16.18
C PRO A 68 -19.94 2.35 16.85
N TYR A 69 -18.74 2.92 16.70
CA TYR A 69 -17.50 2.31 17.17
C TYR A 69 -16.69 3.29 17.99
N LEU A 70 -16.23 2.82 19.15
CA LEU A 70 -15.32 3.55 20.02
C LEU A 70 -14.33 2.62 20.72
N ASP A 71 -13.26 3.19 21.25
CA ASP A 71 -12.32 2.51 22.14
C ASP A 71 -11.84 3.46 23.24
N PHE A 72 -10.89 3.02 24.06
CA PHE A 72 -10.32 3.81 25.15
C PHE A 72 -9.75 5.18 24.70
N THR A 73 -9.48 5.39 23.41
CA THR A 73 -9.12 6.70 22.87
C THR A 73 -10.18 7.76 23.17
N LEU A 74 -11.46 7.38 23.18
CA LEU A 74 -12.55 8.29 23.52
C LEU A 74 -12.44 8.73 24.99
N ASN A 75 -12.19 7.79 25.90
CA ASN A 75 -12.01 8.07 27.32
C ASN A 75 -10.82 9.00 27.57
N ILE A 76 -9.72 8.82 26.83
CA ILE A 76 -8.57 9.74 26.89
C ILE A 76 -8.95 11.14 26.40
N LEU A 77 -9.75 11.23 25.33
CA LEU A 77 -10.16 12.50 24.73
C LEU A 77 -11.10 13.30 25.64
N ILE A 78 -11.99 12.61 26.36
CA ILE A 78 -12.94 13.25 27.30
C ILE A 78 -12.36 13.45 28.70
N LYS A 79 -11.31 12.71 29.11
CA LYS A 79 -10.68 12.84 30.43
C LYS A 79 -10.14 14.25 30.72
N ASN A 80 -9.74 14.98 29.68
CA ASN A 80 -9.23 16.35 29.80
C ASN A 80 -10.33 17.42 29.64
N SER A 81 -11.59 17.03 29.46
CA SER A 81 -12.70 17.99 29.49
C SER A 81 -12.88 18.55 30.91
N ALA A 82 -13.40 19.77 31.04
CA ALA A 82 -13.63 20.35 32.35
C ALA A 82 -14.58 19.44 33.17
N LYS A 83 -14.22 19.15 34.43
CA LYS A 83 -14.89 18.17 35.33
C LYS A 83 -16.40 18.37 35.52
N HIS A 84 -17.00 19.43 34.98
CA HIS A 84 -18.40 19.80 35.16
C HIS A 84 -19.24 19.79 33.87
N ILE A 85 -18.67 19.41 32.72
CA ILE A 85 -19.45 19.37 31.47
C ILE A 85 -20.17 18.03 31.38
N PRO A 86 -21.52 17.98 31.30
CA PRO A 86 -22.25 16.77 31.00
C PRO A 86 -21.87 16.22 29.63
N ILE A 87 -21.46 14.94 29.59
CA ILE A 87 -21.12 14.22 28.36
C ILE A 87 -22.13 13.10 28.14
N THR A 88 -22.61 12.99 26.90
CA THR A 88 -23.47 11.90 26.46
C THR A 88 -22.84 11.18 25.28
N ILE A 89 -22.70 9.86 25.38
CA ILE A 89 -22.26 8.98 24.30
C ILE A 89 -23.48 8.19 23.82
N ILE A 90 -23.84 8.36 22.55
CA ILE A 90 -24.82 7.54 21.84
C ILE A 90 -24.04 6.56 20.96
N THR A 91 -24.22 5.27 21.17
CA THR A 91 -23.52 4.19 20.47
C THR A 91 -24.50 3.14 19.94
N SER A 92 -24.01 2.14 19.20
CA SER A 92 -24.80 0.96 18.82
C SER A 92 -24.19 -0.32 19.41
N LEU A 93 -25.00 -1.06 20.17
CA LEU A 93 -24.68 -2.37 20.75
C LEU A 93 -25.21 -3.53 19.90
N GLU A 94 -25.32 -3.36 18.58
CA GLU A 94 -25.76 -4.42 17.66
C GLU A 94 -24.73 -5.55 17.52
N GLY A 95 -25.23 -6.77 17.23
CA GLY A 95 -24.40 -7.98 17.16
C GLY A 95 -23.21 -7.86 16.19
N ASP A 96 -23.41 -7.27 15.02
CA ASP A 96 -22.34 -7.04 14.04
C ASP A 96 -21.23 -6.12 14.59
N ASN A 97 -21.61 -5.12 15.40
CA ASN A 97 -20.66 -4.20 16.01
C ASN A 97 -19.85 -4.88 17.11
N LEU A 98 -20.52 -5.64 17.97
CA LEU A 98 -19.88 -6.39 19.05
C LEU A 98 -19.00 -7.53 18.52
N PHE A 99 -19.43 -8.21 17.47
CA PHE A 99 -18.63 -9.24 16.78
C PHE A 99 -17.32 -8.68 16.24
N GLN A 100 -17.33 -7.46 15.71
CA GLN A 100 -16.13 -6.82 15.19
C GLN A 100 -15.25 -6.19 16.29
N ARG A 101 -15.86 -5.66 17.36
CA ARG A 101 -15.19 -4.79 18.34
C ARG A 101 -15.68 -4.95 19.78
N GLY A 102 -15.71 -6.18 20.30
CA GLY A 102 -16.09 -6.47 21.69
C GLY A 102 -15.37 -5.65 22.77
N TYR A 103 -14.11 -5.25 22.51
CA TYR A 103 -13.35 -4.39 23.43
C TYR A 103 -13.98 -3.01 23.69
N GLN A 104 -14.91 -2.55 22.86
CA GLN A 104 -15.62 -1.28 23.10
C GLN A 104 -16.45 -1.29 24.39
N LEU A 105 -16.92 -2.47 24.82
CA LEU A 105 -17.71 -2.61 26.04
C LEU A 105 -16.94 -2.18 27.29
N ASN A 106 -15.65 -2.50 27.36
CA ASN A 106 -14.81 -2.06 28.48
C ASN A 106 -14.60 -0.54 28.49
N ALA A 107 -14.47 0.08 27.31
CA ALA A 107 -14.36 1.52 27.20
C ALA A 107 -15.66 2.22 27.63
N LEU A 108 -16.82 1.66 27.24
CA LEU A 108 -18.13 2.13 27.68
C LEU A 108 -18.31 1.99 29.20
N LYS A 109 -17.90 0.85 29.78
CA LYS A 109 -17.98 0.62 31.22
C LYS A 109 -17.16 1.65 31.99
N GLU A 110 -15.93 1.92 31.55
CA GLU A 110 -15.10 2.98 32.15
C GLU A 110 -15.74 4.37 31.96
N ALA A 111 -16.36 4.66 30.82
CA ALA A 111 -17.07 5.93 30.61
C ALA A 111 -18.21 6.10 31.63
N ILE A 112 -19.05 5.09 31.82
CA ILE A 112 -20.13 5.13 32.82
C ILE A 112 -19.57 5.33 34.24
N ASN A 113 -18.50 4.61 34.60
CA ASN A 113 -17.84 4.75 35.90
C ASN A 113 -17.26 6.15 36.13
N ASN A 114 -16.93 6.88 35.05
CA ASN A 114 -16.48 8.27 35.10
C ASN A 114 -17.65 9.29 35.05
N GLY A 115 -18.89 8.85 35.25
CA GLY A 115 -20.08 9.71 35.30
C GLY A 115 -20.61 10.13 33.93
N ILE A 116 -20.23 9.43 32.85
CA ILE A 116 -20.67 9.75 31.49
C ILE A 116 -21.94 8.98 31.16
N ILE A 117 -22.91 9.67 30.57
CA ILE A 117 -24.18 9.06 30.16
C ILE A 117 -23.94 8.29 28.87
N VAL A 118 -24.18 6.99 28.88
CA VAL A 118 -24.11 6.13 27.69
C VAL A 118 -25.51 5.69 27.28
N LYS A 119 -25.84 5.84 25.99
CA LYS A 119 -27.10 5.42 25.39
C LYS A 119 -26.87 4.57 24.14
N ASN A 120 -27.77 3.62 23.90
CA ASN A 120 -27.80 2.74 22.74
C ASN A 120 -28.87 3.19 21.75
N LEU A 121 -28.49 3.33 20.48
CA LEU A 121 -29.37 3.64 19.36
C LEU A 121 -29.16 2.61 18.23
N ILE A 122 -30.20 1.85 17.92
CA ILE A 122 -30.20 0.82 16.87
C ILE A 122 -30.02 1.49 15.50
N GLY A 123 -29.22 0.87 14.62
CA GLY A 123 -28.95 1.43 13.29
C GLY A 123 -28.08 2.69 13.29
N LEU A 124 -27.48 3.08 14.43
CA LEU A 124 -26.57 4.22 14.48
C LEU A 124 -25.33 3.94 13.63
N HIS A 125 -25.15 4.74 12.58
CA HIS A 125 -23.92 4.75 11.78
C HIS A 125 -23.26 6.14 11.71
N ALA A 126 -23.82 7.14 12.39
CA ALA A 126 -23.25 8.48 12.43
C ALA A 126 -21.96 8.54 13.25
N LYS A 127 -21.07 9.48 12.93
CA LYS A 127 -19.77 9.68 13.59
C LYS A 127 -19.57 11.17 13.83
N ILE A 128 -20.20 11.64 14.90
CA ILE A 128 -20.44 13.06 15.14
C ILE A 128 -20.00 13.41 16.56
N LEU A 129 -19.27 14.52 16.71
CA LEU A 129 -19.06 15.23 17.97
C LEU A 129 -19.87 16.52 17.93
N VAL A 130 -20.63 16.80 18.98
CA VAL A 130 -21.33 18.06 19.22
C VAL A 130 -20.80 18.70 20.48
N ILE A 131 -20.39 19.96 20.41
CA ILE A 131 -19.92 20.77 21.53
C ILE A 131 -20.90 21.91 21.76
N ASP A 132 -21.34 22.06 23.01
CA ASP A 132 -22.25 23.08 23.52
C ASP A 132 -23.59 23.17 22.79
N SER A 133 -24.02 22.08 22.15
CA SER A 133 -25.19 22.04 21.27
C SER A 133 -25.10 23.05 20.10
N LYS A 134 -23.89 23.47 19.73
CA LYS A 134 -23.63 24.53 18.75
C LYS A 134 -22.64 24.11 17.69
N TYR A 135 -21.49 23.59 18.08
CA TYR A 135 -20.44 23.25 17.12
C TYR A 135 -20.42 21.76 16.85
N ILE A 136 -20.20 21.39 15.60
CA ILE A 136 -20.22 20.00 15.17
C ILE A 136 -18.93 19.63 14.46
N SER A 137 -18.52 18.39 14.67
CA SER A 137 -17.60 17.70 13.76
C SER A 137 -18.27 16.43 13.29
N LEU A 138 -18.25 16.19 11.99
CA LEU A 138 -18.88 15.03 11.37
C LEU A 138 -18.01 14.47 10.25
N GLY A 139 -18.03 13.16 10.04
CA GLY A 139 -17.23 12.53 8.97
C GLY A 139 -17.30 11.01 8.96
N SER A 140 -16.33 10.40 8.27
CA SER A 140 -16.18 8.93 8.20
C SER A 140 -15.42 8.34 9.41
N GLN A 141 -14.80 9.18 10.22
CA GLN A 141 -13.89 8.78 11.30
C GLN A 141 -14.63 8.32 12.57
N ASN A 142 -14.41 7.07 12.99
CA ASN A 142 -14.85 6.58 14.30
C ASN A 142 -13.92 7.03 15.44
N PHE A 143 -14.42 7.05 16.67
CA PHE A 143 -13.67 7.41 17.89
C PHE A 143 -12.78 6.26 18.40
N THR A 144 -11.90 5.77 17.51
CA THR A 144 -11.02 4.64 17.77
C THR A 144 -9.59 4.94 17.37
N ASN A 145 -8.62 4.26 17.97
CA ASN A 145 -7.21 4.38 17.63
C ASN A 145 -6.94 4.06 16.15
N ARG A 146 -7.69 3.11 15.58
CA ARG A 146 -7.64 2.79 14.15
C ARG A 146 -8.24 3.91 13.30
N GLY A 147 -9.36 4.49 13.73
CA GLY A 147 -9.97 5.65 13.05
C GLY A 147 -9.01 6.82 12.91
N ARG A 148 -8.10 7.03 13.88
CA ARG A 148 -7.00 7.99 13.75
C ARG A 148 -6.02 7.63 12.63
N LYS A 149 -5.66 6.36 12.47
CA LYS A 149 -4.63 5.95 11.49
C LYS A 149 -5.17 5.83 10.06
N ASN A 150 -6.47 5.73 9.89
CA ASN A 150 -7.12 5.55 8.59
C ASN A 150 -7.12 6.86 7.77
N LYS A 151 -7.29 6.72 6.46
CA LYS A 151 -7.62 7.84 5.59
C LYS A 151 -9.11 8.14 5.75
N GLU A 152 -9.42 9.21 6.48
CA GLU A 152 -10.78 9.61 6.79
C GLU A 152 -11.10 10.97 6.15
N ALA A 153 -12.38 11.21 5.86
CA ALA A 153 -12.89 12.49 5.39
C ALA A 153 -13.88 13.05 6.41
N GLY A 154 -13.87 14.37 6.63
CA GLY A 154 -14.77 15.00 7.58
C GLY A 154 -14.76 16.52 7.48
N MET A 155 -15.62 17.13 8.29
CA MET A 155 -15.78 18.57 8.42
C MET A 155 -15.89 18.92 9.90
N ILE A 156 -15.27 20.04 10.27
CA ILE A 156 -15.46 20.70 11.56
C ILE A 156 -16.12 22.05 11.28
N SER A 157 -17.18 22.38 11.99
CA SER A 157 -17.86 23.65 11.85
C SER A 157 -17.04 24.79 12.47
N GLU A 158 -16.79 25.84 11.71
CA GLU A 158 -16.28 27.12 12.24
C GLU A 158 -17.41 28.05 12.72
N VAL A 159 -18.64 27.76 12.32
CA VAL A 159 -19.85 28.52 12.67
C VAL A 159 -20.78 27.69 13.55
N SER A 160 -21.61 28.38 14.33
CA SER A 160 -22.62 27.73 15.16
C SER A 160 -23.72 27.11 14.30
N PHE A 161 -24.08 25.87 14.61
CA PHE A 161 -25.23 25.12 14.12
C PHE A 161 -26.40 25.15 15.11
N TYR A 162 -26.40 26.07 16.08
CA TYR A 162 -27.54 26.32 16.95
C TYR A 162 -28.85 26.45 16.14
N ASP A 163 -29.92 25.81 16.59
CA ASP A 163 -31.24 25.75 15.92
C ASP A 163 -31.25 25.20 14.48
N SER A 164 -30.16 24.59 14.03
CA SER A 164 -30.14 23.90 12.74
C SER A 164 -30.91 22.57 12.79
N LYS A 165 -31.39 22.15 11.62
CA LYS A 165 -32.05 20.83 11.45
C LYS A 165 -31.18 19.66 11.93
N ILE A 166 -29.86 19.74 11.73
CA ILE A 166 -28.95 18.67 12.16
C ILE A 166 -28.90 18.57 13.69
N ILE A 167 -28.84 19.68 14.43
CA ILE A 167 -28.87 19.67 15.90
C ILE A 167 -30.22 19.15 16.40
N SER A 168 -31.35 19.54 15.79
CA SER A 168 -32.66 18.99 16.16
C SER A 168 -32.75 17.48 15.92
N SER A 169 -32.24 16.98 14.79
CA SER A 169 -32.21 15.54 14.52
C SER A 169 -31.37 14.78 15.54
N LEU A 170 -30.20 15.31 15.92
CA LEU A 170 -29.34 14.68 16.94
C LEU A 170 -30.00 14.65 18.33
N LYS A 171 -30.76 15.69 18.70
CA LYS A 171 -31.57 15.70 19.92
C LYS A 171 -32.67 14.65 19.88
N ASN A 172 -33.35 14.47 18.74
CA ASN A 172 -34.36 13.44 18.56
C ASN A 172 -33.75 12.04 18.69
N TRP A 173 -32.62 11.78 18.04
CA TRP A 173 -31.87 10.52 18.18
C TRP A 173 -31.49 10.23 19.63
N GLU A 174 -31.11 11.26 20.38
CA GLU A 174 -30.83 11.13 21.80
C GLU A 174 -32.07 10.76 22.63
N GLY A 175 -33.23 11.32 22.29
CA GLY A 175 -34.53 10.98 22.89
C GLY A 175 -35.01 9.56 22.56
N GLU A 176 -34.74 9.09 21.34
CA GLU A 176 -35.04 7.73 20.88
C GLU A 176 -34.10 6.67 21.48
N SER A 177 -32.88 7.07 21.84
CA SER A 177 -31.86 6.17 22.37
C SER A 177 -32.15 5.73 23.81
N LYS A 178 -31.78 4.49 24.14
CA LYS A 178 -32.02 3.87 25.45
C LYS A 178 -30.76 3.94 26.33
N SER A 179 -30.91 4.30 27.60
CA SER A 179 -29.78 4.28 28.56
C SER A 179 -29.15 2.88 28.64
N VAL A 180 -27.83 2.83 28.71
CA VAL A 180 -27.04 1.61 28.87
C VAL A 180 -26.60 1.51 30.32
N SER A 181 -26.93 0.41 30.98
CA SER A 181 -26.51 0.15 32.37
C SER A 181 -25.19 -0.61 32.42
N ILE A 182 -24.54 -0.60 33.59
CA ILE A 182 -23.29 -1.33 33.82
C ILE A 182 -23.54 -2.84 33.73
N GLU A 183 -24.66 -3.31 34.27
CA GLU A 183 -25.06 -4.72 34.32
C GLU A 183 -25.20 -5.28 32.90
N LEU A 184 -25.85 -4.54 31.99
CA LEU A 184 -25.95 -4.93 30.58
C LEU A 184 -24.58 -5.07 29.93
N LEU A 185 -23.65 -4.15 30.19
CA LEU A 185 -22.29 -4.24 29.66
C LEU A 185 -21.55 -5.46 30.21
N GLU A 186 -21.72 -5.77 31.49
CA GLU A 186 -21.12 -6.95 32.12
C GLU A 186 -21.65 -8.25 31.54
N GLU A 187 -22.96 -8.38 31.34
CA GLU A 187 -23.57 -9.54 30.68
C GLU A 187 -23.03 -9.74 29.26
N LEU A 188 -22.92 -8.65 28.48
CA LEU A 188 -22.37 -8.69 27.12
C LEU A 188 -20.88 -9.07 27.12
N ILE A 189 -20.08 -8.54 28.06
CA ILE A 189 -18.66 -8.90 28.20
C ILE A 189 -18.52 -10.39 28.52
N LEU A 190 -19.30 -10.91 29.48
CA LEU A 190 -19.30 -12.32 29.85
C LEU A 190 -19.67 -13.20 28.66
N PHE A 191 -20.72 -12.82 27.92
CA PHE A 191 -21.14 -13.52 26.70
C PHE A 191 -20.03 -13.56 25.65
N LEU A 192 -19.38 -12.41 25.36
CA LEU A 192 -18.33 -12.35 24.36
C LEU A 192 -17.09 -13.15 24.78
N ASN A 193 -16.70 -13.09 26.05
CA ASN A 193 -15.56 -13.88 26.56
C ASN A 193 -15.81 -15.38 26.43
N LYS A 194 -17.03 -15.85 26.76
CA LYS A 194 -17.42 -17.26 26.61
C LYS A 194 -17.39 -17.73 25.15
N ASN A 195 -17.59 -16.82 24.20
CA ASN A 195 -17.69 -17.12 22.78
C ASN A 195 -16.47 -16.66 21.96
N GLU A 196 -15.39 -16.19 22.59
CA GLU A 196 -14.24 -15.60 21.92
C GLU A 196 -13.58 -16.58 20.94
N GLU A 197 -13.34 -17.82 21.39
CA GLU A 197 -12.65 -18.83 20.58
C GLU A 197 -13.49 -19.28 19.36
N PRO A 198 -14.79 -19.64 19.49
CA PRO A 198 -15.67 -19.90 18.35
C PRO A 198 -15.70 -18.73 17.34
N ILE A 199 -15.89 -17.50 17.82
CA ILE A 199 -15.95 -16.30 17.00
C ILE A 199 -14.64 -16.09 16.23
N SER A 200 -13.50 -16.21 16.92
CA SER A 200 -12.16 -16.06 16.35
C SER A 200 -11.88 -17.10 15.26
N LYS A 201 -12.31 -18.35 15.47
CA LYS A 201 -12.20 -19.42 14.46
C LYS A 201 -13.00 -19.10 13.20
N ILE A 202 -14.25 -18.66 13.34
CA ILE A 202 -15.12 -18.28 12.21
C ILE A 202 -14.49 -17.11 11.43
N LYS A 203 -14.07 -16.06 12.14
CA LYS A 203 -13.45 -14.88 11.53
C LYS A 203 -12.18 -15.22 10.75
N LYS A 204 -11.25 -15.96 11.35
CA LYS A 204 -10.01 -16.40 10.67
C LYS A 204 -10.30 -17.24 9.43
N LYS A 205 -11.31 -18.12 9.48
CA LYS A 205 -11.72 -18.95 8.34
C LYS A 205 -12.27 -18.09 7.20
N PHE A 206 -13.09 -17.09 7.53
CA PHE A 206 -13.65 -16.15 6.57
C PHE A 206 -12.56 -15.28 5.93
N ASP A 207 -11.70 -14.65 6.75
CA ASP A 207 -10.61 -13.79 6.27
C ASP A 207 -9.67 -14.53 5.32
N ARG A 208 -9.28 -15.77 5.66
CA ARG A 208 -8.45 -16.63 4.78
C ARG A 208 -9.12 -16.92 3.44
N LYS A 209 -10.45 -17.11 3.40
CA LYS A 209 -11.17 -17.33 2.15
C LYS A 209 -11.16 -16.07 1.29
N ILE A 210 -11.39 -14.91 1.89
CA ILE A 210 -11.36 -13.62 1.19
C ILE A 210 -9.97 -13.32 0.64
N GLU A 211 -8.91 -13.52 1.43
CA GLU A 211 -7.54 -13.33 0.97
C GLU A 211 -7.19 -14.21 -0.24
N LYS A 212 -7.65 -15.47 -0.24
CA LYS A 212 -7.51 -16.38 -1.40
C LYS A 212 -8.24 -15.86 -2.64
N ILE A 213 -9.45 -15.33 -2.48
CA ILE A 213 -10.22 -14.77 -3.61
C ILE A 213 -9.53 -13.52 -4.16
N ILE A 214 -9.10 -12.59 -3.29
CA ILE A 214 -8.41 -11.34 -3.68
C ILE A 214 -7.11 -11.66 -4.39
N SER A 215 -6.28 -12.55 -3.82
CA SER A 215 -5.02 -12.96 -4.44
C SER A 215 -5.23 -13.63 -5.80
N ALA A 216 -6.21 -14.52 -5.94
CA ALA A 216 -6.54 -15.15 -7.22
C ALA A 216 -7.07 -14.13 -8.26
N HIS A 217 -7.83 -13.12 -7.83
CA HIS A 217 -8.28 -12.05 -8.73
C HIS A 217 -7.10 -11.18 -9.21
N ASN A 218 -6.30 -10.66 -8.28
CA ASN A 218 -5.12 -9.85 -8.60
C ASN A 218 -4.15 -10.63 -9.50
N GLN A 219 -4.02 -11.94 -9.28
CA GLN A 219 -3.20 -12.80 -10.10
C GLN A 219 -3.68 -12.88 -11.55
N ARG A 220 -4.99 -13.06 -11.75
CA ARG A 220 -5.59 -13.06 -13.10
C ARG A 220 -5.43 -11.70 -13.79
N GLU A 221 -5.56 -10.61 -13.05
CA GLU A 221 -5.36 -9.27 -13.61
C GLU A 221 -3.89 -9.04 -14.01
N LEU A 222 -2.93 -9.50 -13.21
CA LEU A 222 -1.52 -9.47 -13.57
C LEU A 222 -1.23 -10.32 -14.81
N GLU A 223 -1.76 -11.55 -14.87
CA GLU A 223 -1.64 -12.44 -16.02
C GLU A 223 -2.23 -11.80 -17.29
N LYS A 224 -3.39 -11.14 -17.19
CA LYS A 224 -3.96 -10.36 -18.30
C LYS A 224 -3.07 -9.21 -18.72
N GLN A 225 -2.55 -8.43 -17.77
CA GLN A 225 -1.64 -7.32 -18.07
C GLN A 225 -0.39 -7.82 -18.77
N ILE A 226 0.15 -8.97 -18.37
CA ILE A 226 1.34 -9.57 -18.99
C ILE A 226 1.01 -10.16 -20.36
N ALA A 227 -0.09 -10.91 -20.50
CA ALA A 227 -0.54 -11.42 -21.80
C ALA A 227 -0.77 -10.27 -22.80
N ASN A 228 -1.37 -9.17 -22.34
CA ASN A 228 -1.63 -7.99 -23.16
C ASN A 228 -0.37 -7.15 -23.45
N SER A 229 0.61 -7.10 -22.53
CA SER A 229 1.83 -6.30 -22.69
C SER A 229 2.97 -7.03 -23.41
N SER A 230 3.07 -8.35 -23.27
CA SER A 230 4.27 -9.10 -23.68
C SER A 230 4.22 -9.73 -25.06
N TYR A 231 3.04 -9.93 -25.66
CA TYR A 231 2.96 -10.55 -27.00
C TYR A 231 2.68 -9.57 -28.15
N PHE A 232 2.10 -8.38 -27.90
CA PHE A 232 1.73 -7.44 -28.99
C PHE A 232 2.38 -6.05 -28.96
N ASN A 233 3.11 -5.69 -27.89
CA ASN A 233 3.78 -4.39 -27.79
C ASN A 233 5.31 -4.49 -27.69
N SER A 234 5.87 -5.69 -27.87
CA SER A 234 7.31 -5.82 -28.08
C SER A 234 7.65 -5.21 -29.43
N THR A 235 8.57 -4.24 -29.43
CA THR A 235 9.21 -3.75 -30.67
C THR A 235 10.06 -4.84 -31.33
N TYR A 236 10.37 -5.93 -30.63
CA TYR A 236 11.23 -7.01 -31.09
C TYR A 236 10.40 -8.19 -31.64
N ARG A 237 10.72 -8.61 -32.86
CA ARG A 237 10.31 -9.88 -33.49
C ARG A 237 11.55 -10.64 -33.94
N PHE A 238 11.51 -11.97 -34.08
CA PHE A 238 12.66 -12.64 -34.69
C PHE A 238 12.75 -12.28 -36.17
N ALA A 239 13.96 -12.32 -36.73
CA ALA A 239 14.15 -12.13 -38.16
C ALA A 239 13.38 -13.17 -38.98
N GLN A 240 13.19 -14.37 -38.43
CA GLN A 240 12.55 -15.52 -39.06
C GLN A 240 11.06 -15.70 -38.69
N GLY A 241 10.46 -14.84 -37.86
CA GLY A 241 9.05 -14.95 -37.45
C GLY A 241 8.83 -15.43 -36.01
N GLU A 242 7.87 -16.32 -35.76
CA GLU A 242 7.67 -16.90 -34.41
C GLU A 242 8.71 -17.99 -34.16
N VAL A 243 9.50 -17.87 -33.08
CA VAL A 243 10.41 -18.95 -32.66
C VAL A 243 9.83 -19.72 -31.49
N ILE A 244 9.75 -21.02 -31.72
CA ILE A 244 9.33 -22.00 -30.73
C ILE A 244 10.58 -22.74 -30.25
N LEU A 245 10.74 -22.81 -28.94
CA LEU A 245 11.71 -23.69 -28.31
C LEU A 245 11.04 -24.98 -27.89
N THR A 246 11.72 -26.09 -28.13
CA THR A 246 11.29 -27.43 -27.72
C THR A 246 12.32 -28.05 -26.80
N ARG A 247 11.84 -28.74 -25.76
CA ARG A 247 12.68 -29.46 -24.82
C ARG A 247 13.30 -30.69 -25.48
N THR A 248 14.62 -30.79 -25.47
CA THR A 248 15.38 -31.86 -26.13
C THR A 248 16.59 -32.27 -25.29
N VAL A 249 16.95 -33.55 -25.33
CA VAL A 249 18.21 -34.04 -24.76
C VAL A 249 19.35 -33.74 -25.73
N PRO A 250 20.38 -32.96 -25.35
CA PRO A 250 21.45 -32.62 -26.27
C PRO A 250 22.33 -33.86 -26.59
N PRO A 251 22.77 -34.03 -27.85
CA PRO A 251 23.75 -35.05 -28.22
C PRO A 251 25.09 -34.80 -27.52
N PRO A 252 25.83 -35.85 -27.09
CA PRO A 252 25.58 -37.28 -27.32
C PRO A 252 24.82 -37.97 -26.15
N ASN A 253 23.65 -37.45 -25.75
CA ASN A 253 22.83 -37.92 -24.61
C ASN A 253 23.41 -37.58 -23.24
N TYR A 254 23.47 -36.28 -22.93
CA TYR A 254 23.73 -35.84 -21.57
C TYR A 254 22.54 -36.10 -20.63
N ASP A 255 22.79 -36.23 -19.32
CA ASP A 255 21.76 -36.40 -18.26
C ASP A 255 20.95 -35.13 -17.94
N TYR A 256 20.67 -34.30 -18.95
CA TYR A 256 19.94 -33.05 -18.77
C TYR A 256 19.17 -32.62 -20.02
N TYR A 257 18.10 -31.84 -19.83
CA TYR A 257 17.38 -31.23 -20.95
C TYR A 257 17.89 -29.81 -21.27
N SER A 258 17.85 -29.48 -22.56
CA SER A 258 18.06 -28.15 -23.10
C SER A 258 16.84 -27.78 -23.95
N PHE A 259 16.74 -26.51 -24.36
CA PHE A 259 15.66 -26.01 -25.20
C PHE A 259 16.25 -25.57 -26.53
N PHE A 260 15.88 -26.28 -27.60
CA PHE A 260 16.37 -26.02 -28.96
C PHE A 260 15.32 -25.25 -29.74
N ALA A 261 15.77 -24.29 -30.53
CA ALA A 261 14.94 -23.64 -31.52
C ALA A 261 14.58 -24.64 -32.62
N GLN A 262 13.40 -24.49 -33.21
CA GLN A 262 13.04 -25.24 -34.43
C GLN A 262 14.08 -25.03 -35.54
N GLU A 263 14.17 -25.99 -36.46
CA GLU A 263 15.14 -25.98 -37.56
C GLU A 263 15.14 -24.63 -38.29
N HIS A 264 16.34 -24.09 -38.55
CA HIS A 264 16.60 -22.77 -39.16
C HIS A 264 16.33 -21.51 -38.32
N ASN A 265 15.84 -21.62 -37.08
CA ASN A 265 15.69 -20.46 -36.21
C ASN A 265 16.99 -20.10 -35.46
N ASN A 266 17.39 -18.84 -35.54
CA ASN A 266 18.56 -18.29 -34.86
C ASN A 266 18.14 -17.43 -33.66
N LEU A 267 18.39 -17.92 -32.44
CA LEU A 267 18.07 -17.21 -31.19
C LEU A 267 18.87 -15.94 -30.97
N CYS A 268 19.93 -15.73 -31.75
CA CYS A 268 20.75 -14.54 -31.71
C CYS A 268 20.26 -13.45 -32.67
N GLN A 269 19.41 -13.75 -33.66
CA GLN A 269 19.01 -12.77 -34.69
C GLN A 269 17.58 -12.26 -34.49
N TRP A 270 17.45 -10.94 -34.31
CA TRP A 270 16.20 -10.27 -34.02
C TRP A 270 16.00 -9.04 -34.90
N ILE A 271 14.76 -8.60 -35.05
CA ILE A 271 14.36 -7.35 -35.68
C ILE A 271 13.68 -6.49 -34.63
N LYS A 272 14.13 -5.25 -34.46
CA LYS A 272 13.49 -4.24 -33.64
C LYS A 272 12.83 -3.16 -34.48
N THR A 273 11.56 -2.92 -34.22
CA THR A 273 10.76 -1.86 -34.82
C THR A 273 10.89 -0.59 -33.98
N ARG A 274 11.49 0.47 -34.53
CA ARG A 274 11.59 1.77 -33.88
C ARG A 274 10.32 2.60 -34.08
N ASN A 275 10.18 3.68 -33.30
CA ASN A 275 9.13 4.68 -33.48
C ASN A 275 9.20 5.19 -34.93
N LYS A 276 8.12 5.03 -35.71
CA LYS A 276 7.98 5.23 -37.18
C LYS A 276 8.12 3.98 -38.06
N GLY A 277 8.14 2.77 -37.50
CA GLY A 277 8.08 1.53 -38.29
C GLY A 277 9.39 1.15 -38.97
N GLN A 278 10.49 1.85 -38.67
CA GLN A 278 11.82 1.47 -39.15
C GLN A 278 12.28 0.20 -38.42
N GLU A 279 12.75 -0.77 -39.20
CA GLU A 279 13.26 -2.04 -38.69
C GLU A 279 14.78 -2.03 -38.60
N GLU A 280 15.31 -2.47 -37.48
CA GLU A 280 16.74 -2.60 -37.20
C GLU A 280 17.04 -4.05 -36.83
N GLN A 281 18.02 -4.67 -37.50
CA GLN A 281 18.50 -5.97 -37.09
C GLN A 281 19.32 -5.84 -35.80
N ILE A 282 19.02 -6.70 -34.83
CA ILE A 282 19.71 -6.78 -33.56
C ILE A 282 20.25 -8.19 -33.40
N GLU A 283 21.53 -8.26 -33.11
CA GLU A 283 22.21 -9.51 -32.83
C GLU A 283 22.52 -9.62 -31.34
N LEU A 284 21.98 -10.64 -30.69
CA LEU A 284 22.41 -11.04 -29.36
C LEU A 284 23.75 -11.78 -29.49
N GLU A 285 24.73 -11.37 -28.71
CA GLU A 285 26.02 -12.02 -28.65
C GLU A 285 25.91 -13.49 -28.19
N ASP A 286 26.50 -14.40 -28.97
CA ASP A 286 26.52 -15.84 -28.71
C ASP A 286 27.26 -16.16 -27.39
N TYR A 287 26.80 -17.20 -26.69
CA TYR A 287 27.25 -17.64 -25.37
C TYR A 287 27.19 -16.59 -24.25
N LYS A 288 26.43 -15.50 -24.43
CA LYS A 288 26.18 -14.50 -23.39
C LYS A 288 24.92 -14.85 -22.58
N TYR A 289 24.93 -14.48 -21.31
CA TYR A 289 23.77 -14.62 -20.43
C TYR A 289 22.87 -13.40 -20.56
N TYR A 290 21.59 -13.63 -20.81
CA TYR A 290 20.54 -12.63 -20.87
C TYR A 290 19.53 -12.85 -19.74
N PRO A 291 19.03 -11.78 -19.09
CA PRO A 291 17.93 -11.92 -18.15
C PRO A 291 16.71 -12.47 -18.89
N ALA A 292 15.96 -13.34 -18.21
CA ALA A 292 14.80 -14.02 -18.73
C ALA A 292 13.68 -14.03 -17.69
N ILE A 293 12.44 -14.01 -18.15
CA ILE A 293 11.24 -14.16 -17.31
C ILE A 293 10.29 -15.20 -17.91
N ASN A 294 9.86 -16.14 -17.07
CA ASN A 294 8.74 -17.02 -17.41
C ASN A 294 7.46 -16.30 -17.00
N VAL A 295 6.64 -15.93 -17.98
CA VAL A 295 5.44 -15.09 -17.75
C VAL A 295 4.39 -15.79 -16.89
N ASN A 296 4.34 -17.12 -16.91
CA ASN A 296 3.35 -17.89 -16.16
C ASN A 296 3.69 -17.96 -14.66
N THR A 297 4.99 -18.10 -14.36
CA THR A 297 5.47 -18.27 -12.97
C THR A 297 5.98 -16.97 -12.37
N MET A 298 6.23 -15.93 -13.16
CA MET A 298 6.94 -14.70 -12.79
C MET A 298 8.38 -14.92 -12.31
N GLN A 299 8.88 -16.16 -12.42
CA GLN A 299 10.25 -16.45 -12.10
C GLN A 299 11.15 -15.74 -13.09
N MET A 300 12.27 -15.23 -12.61
CA MET A 300 13.32 -14.69 -13.45
C MET A 300 14.58 -15.53 -13.33
N THR A 301 15.42 -15.48 -14.34
CA THR A 301 16.74 -16.09 -14.33
C THR A 301 17.66 -15.41 -15.35
N TYR A 302 18.94 -15.74 -15.40
CA TYR A 302 19.76 -15.51 -16.57
C TYR A 302 19.86 -16.79 -17.38
N LEU A 303 19.67 -16.70 -18.70
CA LEU A 303 19.84 -17.81 -19.63
C LEU A 303 21.00 -17.52 -20.58
N ARG A 304 21.89 -18.50 -20.75
CA ARG A 304 22.95 -18.43 -21.74
C ARG A 304 22.42 -18.88 -23.09
N ILE A 305 22.35 -17.94 -24.02
CA ILE A 305 21.84 -18.19 -25.37
C ILE A 305 22.98 -18.65 -26.26
N HIS A 306 22.67 -19.67 -27.06
CA HIS A 306 23.43 -20.08 -28.22
C HIS A 306 22.56 -19.91 -29.46
N THR A 307 23.18 -19.76 -30.63
CA THR A 307 22.53 -19.63 -31.93
C THR A 307 21.28 -20.52 -32.08
N SER A 308 21.35 -21.80 -31.70
CA SER A 308 20.25 -22.77 -31.85
C SER A 308 19.57 -23.21 -30.55
N ARG A 309 20.03 -22.80 -29.36
CA ARG A 309 19.56 -23.37 -28.09
C ARG A 309 19.83 -22.52 -26.85
N ILE A 310 19.13 -22.82 -25.76
CA ILE A 310 19.50 -22.39 -24.40
C ILE A 310 20.49 -23.38 -23.82
N THR A 311 21.68 -22.91 -23.45
CA THR A 311 22.74 -23.81 -22.96
C THR A 311 22.76 -23.93 -21.43
N PHE A 312 22.66 -22.81 -20.70
CA PHE A 312 22.74 -22.81 -19.23
C PHE A 312 21.79 -21.79 -18.61
N MET A 313 21.53 -21.97 -17.31
CA MET A 313 20.76 -21.03 -16.50
C MET A 313 21.56 -20.63 -15.26
N LYS A 314 21.36 -19.40 -14.78
CA LYS A 314 21.94 -18.91 -13.52
C LYS A 314 20.98 -17.98 -12.80
N SER A 315 20.65 -18.32 -11.55
CA SER A 315 19.68 -17.56 -10.75
C SER A 315 20.28 -16.89 -9.51
N LYS A 316 21.54 -17.18 -9.17
CA LYS A 316 22.24 -16.61 -8.02
C LYS A 316 23.63 -16.16 -8.44
N PHE A 317 24.02 -15.00 -7.94
CA PHE A 317 25.27 -14.32 -8.27
C PHE A 317 25.93 -13.91 -6.98
N GLU A 318 27.17 -14.35 -6.82
CA GLU A 318 27.97 -14.10 -5.64
C GLU A 318 29.05 -13.06 -5.92
N MET A 319 29.53 -12.43 -4.84
CA MET A 319 30.49 -11.33 -4.89
C MET A 319 31.75 -11.64 -5.71
N ASN A 320 32.23 -12.89 -5.77
CA ASN A 320 33.45 -13.19 -6.52
C ASN A 320 33.28 -12.94 -8.03
N GLU A 321 32.04 -12.89 -8.51
CA GLU A 321 31.71 -12.66 -9.91
C GLU A 321 31.47 -11.17 -10.22
N TRP A 322 31.39 -10.30 -9.19
CA TRP A 322 31.08 -8.88 -9.33
C TRP A 322 32.07 -8.06 -8.52
N SER A 323 32.56 -6.96 -9.08
CA SER A 323 33.37 -6.00 -8.31
C SER A 323 32.52 -5.23 -7.27
N GLY A 324 31.35 -5.70 -6.85
CA GLY A 324 30.43 -4.98 -5.96
C GLY A 324 29.72 -3.81 -6.66
N TYR A 325 29.11 -2.93 -5.88
CA TYR A 325 28.44 -1.73 -6.39
C TYR A 325 28.83 -0.49 -5.59
N GLU A 326 29.14 0.61 -6.28
CA GLU A 326 29.52 1.86 -5.62
C GLU A 326 28.30 2.75 -5.36
N ILE A 327 28.13 3.16 -4.10
CA ILE A 327 27.12 4.14 -3.68
C ILE A 327 27.85 5.26 -2.97
N ASN A 328 27.81 6.47 -3.55
CA ASN A 328 28.45 7.66 -3.00
C ASN A 328 29.95 7.47 -2.67
N LYS A 329 30.75 7.03 -3.67
CA LYS A 329 32.20 6.75 -3.53
C LYS A 329 32.55 5.64 -2.54
N LYS A 330 31.56 4.90 -2.03
CA LYS A 330 31.77 3.74 -1.17
C LYS A 330 31.37 2.48 -1.91
N LYS A 331 32.32 1.58 -2.07
CA LYS A 331 32.11 0.24 -2.62
C LYS A 331 31.41 -0.66 -1.60
N TYR A 332 30.32 -1.30 -2.02
CA TYR A 332 29.54 -2.29 -1.27
C TYR A 332 29.68 -3.65 -1.93
N LYS A 333 29.76 -4.71 -1.11
CA LYS A 333 29.53 -6.09 -1.56
C LYS A 333 28.10 -6.21 -2.06
N LEU A 334 27.91 -6.89 -3.18
CA LEU A 334 26.63 -7.12 -3.82
C LEU A 334 26.39 -8.62 -3.96
N ASP A 335 25.32 -9.12 -3.35
CA ASP A 335 24.77 -10.45 -3.64
C ASP A 335 23.43 -10.27 -4.35
N PHE A 336 23.25 -10.94 -5.49
CA PHE A 336 22.06 -10.82 -6.32
C PHE A 336 21.48 -12.20 -6.59
N SER A 337 20.15 -12.33 -6.47
CA SER A 337 19.47 -13.58 -6.77
C SER A 337 18.07 -13.35 -7.29
N PHE A 338 17.70 -14.11 -8.31
CA PHE A 338 16.32 -14.31 -8.66
C PHE A 338 15.68 -15.33 -7.71
N LEU A 339 14.51 -14.98 -7.19
CA LEU A 339 13.81 -15.82 -6.20
C LEU A 339 13.15 -17.01 -6.89
N LYS A 340 13.24 -18.19 -6.28
CA LYS A 340 12.60 -19.43 -6.79
C LYS A 340 11.16 -19.62 -6.30
N SER A 341 10.74 -18.88 -5.28
CA SER A 341 9.41 -18.97 -4.68
C SER A 341 8.86 -17.59 -4.36
N SER A 342 7.53 -17.47 -4.26
CA SER A 342 6.83 -16.19 -4.09
C SER A 342 7.19 -15.14 -5.15
N THR A 343 7.54 -15.59 -6.36
CA THR A 343 8.00 -14.81 -7.52
C THR A 343 6.97 -13.75 -7.96
N LYS A 344 5.69 -14.03 -7.75
CA LYS A 344 4.57 -13.11 -8.00
C LYS A 344 4.54 -11.90 -7.06
N ASN A 345 5.14 -12.01 -5.85
CA ASN A 345 5.26 -10.90 -4.91
C ASN A 345 6.59 -10.15 -5.07
N SER A 346 7.67 -10.89 -5.33
CA SER A 346 8.99 -10.36 -5.63
C SER A 346 9.77 -11.45 -6.35
N ASN A 347 10.37 -11.16 -7.49
CA ASN A 347 11.17 -12.12 -8.24
C ASN A 347 12.68 -11.83 -8.16
N ILE A 348 13.07 -10.72 -7.53
CA ILE A 348 14.47 -10.32 -7.35
C ILE A 348 14.76 -9.99 -5.90
N LYS A 349 15.89 -10.47 -5.40
CA LYS A 349 16.48 -10.06 -4.13
C LYS A 349 17.90 -9.56 -4.36
N VAL A 350 18.18 -8.39 -3.82
CA VAL A 350 19.51 -7.78 -3.85
C VAL A 350 19.96 -7.53 -2.42
N THR A 351 21.20 -7.89 -2.12
CA THR A 351 21.83 -7.60 -0.83
C THR A 351 23.05 -6.73 -1.04
N LEU A 352 23.07 -5.58 -0.37
CA LEU A 352 24.22 -4.68 -0.32
C LEU A 352 24.81 -4.74 1.09
N SER A 353 26.11 -5.01 1.20
CA SER A 353 26.78 -5.06 2.50
C SER A 353 28.13 -4.38 2.49
N LYS A 354 28.51 -3.81 3.63
CA LYS A 354 29.84 -3.26 3.89
C LYS A 354 30.13 -3.40 5.37
N GLU A 355 31.23 -4.05 5.72
CA GLU A 355 31.56 -4.43 7.11
C GLU A 355 31.42 -3.27 8.11
N SER A 356 31.96 -2.10 7.76
CA SER A 356 31.89 -0.90 8.61
C SER A 356 30.54 -0.18 8.65
N ILE A 357 29.53 -0.61 7.88
CA ILE A 357 28.23 0.08 7.76
C ILE A 357 27.06 -0.85 8.10
N GLY A 358 27.11 -2.11 7.65
CA GLY A 358 26.05 -3.10 7.81
C GLY A 358 25.55 -3.67 6.49
N LYS A 359 24.35 -4.25 6.52
CA LYS A 359 23.73 -5.01 5.42
C LYS A 359 22.30 -4.55 5.17
N GLY A 360 21.96 -4.31 3.91
CA GLY A 360 20.62 -3.99 3.44
C GLY A 360 20.17 -4.98 2.36
N SER A 361 18.95 -5.50 2.48
CA SER A 361 18.32 -6.36 1.48
C SER A 361 17.13 -5.64 0.84
N LEU A 362 17.07 -5.64 -0.49
CA LEU A 362 16.05 -5.01 -1.32
C LEU A 362 15.33 -6.11 -2.12
N TYR A 363 14.01 -6.07 -2.13
CA TYR A 363 13.17 -7.03 -2.83
C TYR A 363 12.40 -6.32 -3.93
N TYR A 364 12.61 -6.72 -5.17
CA TYR A 364 11.97 -6.14 -6.34
C TYR A 364 11.03 -7.15 -7.01
N LEU A 365 9.98 -6.62 -7.63
CA LEU A 365 9.16 -7.31 -8.60
C LEU A 365 9.38 -6.65 -9.95
N PHE A 366 9.84 -7.42 -10.93
CA PHE A 366 9.75 -7.06 -12.34
C PHE A 366 8.51 -7.72 -12.94
N ASP A 367 7.59 -6.91 -13.45
CA ASP A 367 6.31 -7.39 -14.01
C ASP A 367 6.33 -7.58 -15.53
N GLY A 368 7.51 -7.45 -16.16
CA GLY A 368 7.65 -7.40 -17.62
C GLY A 368 7.82 -5.97 -18.15
N SER A 369 7.46 -4.95 -17.39
CA SER A 369 7.55 -3.55 -17.84
C SER A 369 8.39 -2.70 -16.88
N VAL A 370 8.20 -2.86 -15.58
CA VAL A 370 8.80 -2.00 -14.56
C VAL A 370 9.32 -2.81 -13.38
N PHE A 371 10.32 -2.27 -12.70
CA PHE A 371 10.83 -2.80 -11.44
C PHE A 371 10.22 -2.02 -10.29
N SER A 372 9.40 -2.70 -9.50
CA SER A 372 8.77 -2.16 -8.30
C SER A 372 9.54 -2.61 -7.06
N LEU A 373 9.93 -1.68 -6.19
CA LEU A 373 10.51 -2.01 -4.89
C LEU A 373 9.40 -2.40 -3.93
N ILE A 374 9.38 -3.67 -3.50
CA ILE A 374 8.29 -4.25 -2.71
C ILE A 374 8.60 -4.21 -1.22
N LYS A 375 9.85 -4.52 -0.86
CA LYS A 375 10.26 -4.64 0.55
C LYS A 375 11.74 -4.33 0.72
N THR A 376 12.06 -3.78 1.88
CA THR A 376 13.44 -3.58 2.33
C THR A 376 13.65 -4.20 3.71
N LYS A 377 14.88 -4.62 4.00
CA LYS A 377 15.33 -5.07 5.33
C LYS A 377 16.73 -4.54 5.58
N TYR A 378 16.98 -3.99 6.77
CA TYR A 378 18.27 -3.39 7.12
C TYR A 378 18.76 -3.95 8.46
N SER A 379 20.08 -4.12 8.60
CA SER A 379 20.69 -4.53 9.85
C SER A 379 20.76 -3.41 10.89
N ASN A 380 20.80 -2.16 10.45
CA ASN A 380 20.87 -0.97 11.30
C ASN A 380 20.42 0.30 10.53
N ASP A 381 20.30 1.42 11.25
CA ASP A 381 19.88 2.69 10.67
C ASP A 381 20.91 3.34 9.76
N SER A 382 22.21 3.06 9.93
CA SER A 382 23.28 3.64 9.11
C SER A 382 23.20 3.14 7.66
N ILE A 383 23.08 1.83 7.46
CA ILE A 383 22.91 1.24 6.12
C ILE A 383 21.56 1.63 5.51
N LYS A 384 20.50 1.71 6.32
CA LYS A 384 19.17 2.18 5.88
C LYS A 384 19.25 3.59 5.32
N LYS A 385 19.76 4.55 6.10
CA LYS A 385 19.92 5.95 5.68
C LYS A 385 20.73 6.03 4.39
N THR A 386 21.83 5.28 4.28
CA THR A 386 22.67 5.30 3.08
C THR A 386 21.92 4.77 1.86
N ILE A 387 21.31 3.59 1.93
CA ILE A 387 20.62 3.00 0.77
C ILE A 387 19.38 3.81 0.38
N GLU A 388 18.54 4.22 1.33
CA GLU A 388 17.30 4.96 1.03
C GLU A 388 17.61 6.36 0.47
N LYS A 389 18.54 7.10 1.10
CA LYS A 389 18.88 8.48 0.71
C LYS A 389 19.79 8.54 -0.52
N GLU A 390 20.77 7.66 -0.61
CA GLU A 390 21.79 7.75 -1.66
C GLU A 390 21.48 6.89 -2.88
N LEU A 391 20.74 5.79 -2.75
CA LEU A 391 20.41 4.92 -3.89
C LEU A 391 18.95 5.07 -4.32
N ILE A 392 18.00 4.73 -3.44
CA ILE A 392 16.58 4.55 -3.80
C ILE A 392 15.90 5.88 -4.13
N SER A 393 16.03 6.89 -3.26
CA SER A 393 15.39 8.21 -3.50
C SER A 393 15.97 8.97 -4.69
N ARG A 394 17.18 8.61 -5.15
CA ARG A 394 17.82 9.21 -6.32
C ARG A 394 17.46 8.43 -7.59
N LYS A 395 16.30 8.74 -8.19
CA LYS A 395 15.72 8.03 -9.37
C LYS A 395 16.73 7.66 -10.46
N LYS A 396 17.61 8.59 -10.89
CA LYS A 396 18.63 8.31 -11.91
C LYS A 396 19.63 7.22 -11.46
N ARG A 397 20.09 7.28 -10.21
CA ARG A 397 21.05 6.31 -9.66
C ARG A 397 20.37 4.96 -9.41
N HIS A 398 19.16 4.96 -8.87
CA HIS A 398 18.35 3.74 -8.72
C HIS A 398 18.12 3.06 -10.08
N ASN A 399 17.80 3.84 -11.11
CA ASN A 399 17.62 3.34 -12.46
C ASN A 399 18.90 2.71 -13.04
N LYS A 400 20.06 3.35 -12.83
CA LYS A 400 21.37 2.82 -13.24
C LYS A 400 21.69 1.51 -12.52
N PHE A 401 21.38 1.44 -11.22
CA PHE A 401 21.54 0.22 -10.44
C PHE A 401 20.65 -0.91 -10.94
N LEU A 402 19.38 -0.65 -11.22
CA LEU A 402 18.49 -1.66 -11.79
C LEU A 402 18.98 -2.14 -13.17
N LYS A 403 19.43 -1.21 -14.04
CA LYS A 403 20.02 -1.55 -15.35
C LYS A 403 21.24 -2.48 -15.19
N PHE A 404 22.11 -2.15 -14.25
CA PHE A 404 23.30 -2.96 -13.92
C PHE A 404 22.95 -4.39 -13.46
N LEU A 405 21.84 -4.60 -12.75
CA LEU A 405 21.46 -5.94 -12.26
C LEU A 405 20.96 -6.87 -13.38
N ILE A 406 20.47 -6.30 -14.49
CA ILE A 406 19.87 -7.04 -15.61
C ILE A 406 20.67 -6.88 -16.91
N GLU A 407 21.90 -6.39 -16.82
CA GLU A 407 22.77 -6.23 -17.98
C GLU A 407 23.24 -7.61 -18.49
N PRO A 408 23.18 -7.87 -19.81
CA PRO A 408 23.72 -9.11 -20.36
C PRO A 408 25.20 -9.27 -20.01
N ALA A 409 25.60 -10.46 -19.56
CA ALA A 409 26.92 -10.68 -18.99
C ALA A 409 27.56 -11.99 -19.44
N LYS A 410 28.89 -12.03 -19.40
CA LYS A 410 29.67 -13.27 -19.52
C LYS A 410 30.12 -13.68 -18.14
N PHE A 411 29.61 -14.80 -17.63
CA PHE A 411 30.03 -15.34 -16.33
C PHE A 411 31.07 -16.44 -16.55
N THR A 412 32.16 -16.40 -15.79
CA THR A 412 33.12 -17.50 -15.69
C THR A 412 32.42 -18.67 -15.00
N THR A 413 32.43 -19.82 -15.65
CA THR A 413 31.67 -21.02 -15.28
C THR A 413 31.93 -21.51 -13.85
N GLN A 414 30.94 -21.35 -12.97
CA GLN A 414 30.62 -22.34 -11.93
C GLN A 414 29.11 -22.61 -11.93
N TRP A 415 28.80 -23.89 -11.89
CA TRP A 415 27.65 -24.59 -12.46
C TRP A 415 26.42 -24.50 -11.55
N ASP A 416 25.28 -24.06 -12.08
CA ASP A 416 24.00 -24.66 -11.70
C ASP A 416 23.60 -25.56 -12.87
N GLN A 417 23.41 -26.86 -12.61
CA GLN A 417 23.23 -27.85 -13.68
C GLN A 417 22.02 -27.51 -14.58
N PRO A 418 22.03 -27.94 -15.86
CA PRO A 418 20.92 -27.69 -16.77
C PRO A 418 19.57 -28.29 -16.30
N LYS A 419 19.59 -29.21 -15.32
CA LYS A 419 18.40 -29.73 -14.60
C LYS A 419 17.53 -28.64 -13.97
N GLU A 420 18.09 -27.45 -13.70
CA GLU A 420 17.31 -26.33 -13.17
C GLU A 420 16.56 -25.54 -14.27
N ILE A 421 16.94 -25.69 -15.56
CA ILE A 421 16.22 -25.06 -16.67
C ILE A 421 14.80 -25.59 -16.75
N GLU A 422 14.58 -26.89 -16.53
CA GLU A 422 13.24 -27.50 -16.51
C GLU A 422 12.38 -26.99 -15.36
N LYS A 423 12.98 -26.62 -14.22
CA LYS A 423 12.21 -26.00 -13.14
C LYS A 423 11.73 -24.60 -13.52
N PHE A 424 12.54 -23.89 -14.30
CA PHE A 424 12.20 -22.58 -14.84
C PHE A 424 11.24 -22.67 -16.04
N LEU A 425 11.39 -23.68 -16.89
CA LEU A 425 10.61 -23.99 -18.09
C LEU A 425 10.05 -25.43 -17.99
N PRO A 426 9.03 -25.68 -17.17
CA PRO A 426 8.50 -27.03 -16.92
C PRO A 426 7.82 -27.70 -18.12
N GLU A 427 7.35 -26.92 -19.08
CA GLU A 427 6.57 -27.39 -20.22
C GLU A 427 7.47 -27.91 -21.35
N TYR A 428 6.88 -28.68 -22.26
CA TYR A 428 7.62 -29.25 -23.38
C TYR A 428 8.03 -28.22 -24.44
N SER A 429 7.24 -27.16 -24.62
CA SER A 429 7.53 -26.12 -25.62
C SER A 429 7.13 -24.73 -25.15
N TYR A 430 7.87 -23.73 -25.63
CA TYR A 430 7.68 -22.33 -25.29
C TYR A 430 7.79 -21.44 -26.52
N ARG A 431 6.95 -20.40 -26.55
CA ARG A 431 7.14 -19.23 -27.40
C ARG A 431 8.13 -18.30 -26.73
N VAL A 432 9.08 -17.80 -27.50
CA VAL A 432 10.12 -16.88 -27.00
C VAL A 432 9.90 -15.49 -27.58
N GLY A 433 10.27 -14.47 -26.82
CA GLY A 433 10.32 -13.09 -27.29
C GLY A 433 11.39 -12.30 -26.54
N ILE A 434 11.53 -11.02 -26.88
CA ILE A 434 12.33 -10.06 -26.11
C ILE A 434 11.41 -8.94 -25.63
N LEU A 435 11.54 -8.58 -24.36
CA LEU A 435 11.08 -7.31 -23.83
C LEU A 435 12.27 -6.37 -23.70
N GLU A 436 12.06 -5.09 -24.01
CA GLU A 436 13.08 -4.07 -23.81
C GLU A 436 12.82 -3.31 -22.50
N TYR A 437 13.81 -3.33 -21.61
CA TYR A 437 13.81 -2.47 -20.45
C TYR A 437 15.04 -1.56 -20.47
N LYS A 438 14.83 -0.26 -20.70
CA LYS A 438 15.90 0.75 -20.74
C LYS A 438 17.06 0.33 -21.66
N ASP A 439 16.71 -0.04 -22.89
CA ASP A 439 17.66 -0.45 -23.93
C ASP A 439 18.38 -1.78 -23.64
N LEU A 440 17.87 -2.58 -22.70
CA LEU A 440 18.38 -3.93 -22.44
C LEU A 440 17.34 -4.99 -22.82
N PRO A 441 17.75 -6.05 -23.55
CA PRO A 441 16.86 -7.15 -23.87
C PRO A 441 16.66 -8.06 -22.65
N ILE A 442 15.40 -8.41 -22.38
CA ILE A 442 14.98 -9.43 -21.42
C ILE A 442 14.19 -10.48 -22.18
N LEU A 443 14.65 -11.72 -22.16
CA LEU A 443 13.95 -12.81 -22.82
C LEU A 443 12.64 -13.13 -22.10
N ILE A 444 11.58 -13.36 -22.86
CA ILE A 444 10.29 -13.80 -22.33
C ILE A 444 9.96 -15.19 -22.83
N PHE A 445 9.40 -15.99 -21.95
CA PHE A 445 8.95 -17.34 -22.26
C PHE A 445 7.49 -17.46 -21.91
N ASN A 446 6.67 -17.74 -22.92
CA ASN A 446 5.25 -18.03 -22.76
C ASN A 446 4.98 -19.50 -23.11
N LYS A 447 4.15 -20.15 -22.30
CA LYS A 447 3.74 -21.53 -22.57
C LYS A 447 2.91 -21.53 -23.85
N ARG A 448 3.17 -22.51 -24.71
CA ARG A 448 2.32 -22.78 -25.86
C ARG A 448 1.06 -23.54 -25.45
#